data_AF-A0A949XBY5-F1
#
_entry.id   AF-A0A949XBY5-F1
#
_cell.length_a   1.000
_cell.length_b   1.000
_cell.length_c   1.000
_cell.angle_alpha   90.00
_cell.angle_beta   90.00
_cell.angle_gamma   90.00
#
_symmetry.space_group_name_H-M   'P 1'
#
loop_
_entity.id
_entity.type
_entity.pdbx_description
1 polymer ?
#
loop_
_entity_poly.entity_id
_entity_poly.type
_entity_poly.pdbx_seq_one_letter_code
_entity_poly.pdbx_strand_id
1 'polypeptide(L)'
;MQAVAGTVNSQNCLYALNSSAPSAINLTGNFYVNSSCGIVVCSSSATALSATGNGTVKATATGVAGNYSAAGYVTFTPTPKTGIAPVPDPLASLAPPGVPTCSQQAITNSGSYSVTGNNQTVSVPAAVYKQGISIGGNSNQVTFSGGATYGNRITLNGNLGSVTFNPANYQNGGSGNAIAIAGNATTTFTSGTYSFCGPVAITGNNSVTLSPGLYNGGINITGNATVSFNSGTYVIAGGGLSVTGNSTLSGQGVTFYLTAGSSGYGPVNITGNATVNLSAPSSGPLEGILFFQDRSIPNGSAASTVVGNSSSSFDGTLYFSTTGLNYVGNSSIDGYTIIIADTVAITGNSSITIGN
;
A
#
# COMPACT_ATOMS: atom_id res chain seq x y z
N MET A 1 -27.74 15.71 -18.15
CA MET A 1 -28.76 14.66 -18.02
C MET A 1 -28.50 13.95 -16.70
N GLN A 2 -29.45 14.06 -15.77
CA GLN A 2 -29.44 13.34 -14.51
C GLN A 2 -29.85 11.88 -14.77
N ALA A 3 -29.26 10.94 -14.03
CA ALA A 3 -29.82 9.61 -13.86
C ALA A 3 -29.90 9.33 -12.36
N VAL A 4 -31.10 9.44 -11.81
CA VAL A 4 -31.47 8.90 -10.50
C VAL A 4 -31.74 7.41 -10.71
N ALA A 5 -30.94 6.54 -10.10
CA ALA A 5 -31.24 5.12 -9.99
C ALA A 5 -32.05 4.87 -8.71
N GLY A 6 -33.19 4.20 -8.85
CA GLY A 6 -34.12 3.91 -7.75
C GLY A 6 -33.53 3.01 -6.67
N THR A 7 -33.49 3.56 -5.45
CA THR A 7 -33.72 2.90 -4.16
C THR A 7 -32.98 1.59 -3.84
N VAL A 8 -31.71 1.70 -3.45
CA VAL A 8 -31.23 1.15 -2.16
C VAL A 8 -30.41 2.24 -1.47
N ASN A 9 -31.06 2.92 -0.53
CA ASN A 9 -30.49 3.96 0.30
C ASN A 9 -29.67 3.33 1.45
N SER A 10 -28.53 2.71 1.10
CA SER A 10 -27.47 2.38 2.05
C SER A 10 -26.14 2.57 1.33
N GLN A 11 -25.32 3.52 1.78
CA GLN A 11 -23.89 3.54 1.42
C GLN A 11 -23.37 2.11 1.64
N ASN A 12 -22.81 1.46 0.63
CA ASN A 12 -22.10 0.18 0.85
C ASN A 12 -20.63 0.50 1.06
N CYS A 13 -19.96 -0.22 1.95
CA CYS A 13 -18.52 -0.04 2.19
C CYS A 13 -17.70 -1.29 1.94
N LEU A 14 -18.31 -2.41 1.58
CA LEU A 14 -17.57 -3.59 1.14
C LEU A 14 -18.16 -4.08 -0.18
N TYR A 15 -17.31 -4.13 -1.21
CA TYR A 15 -17.62 -4.66 -2.53
C TYR A 15 -16.64 -5.76 -2.91
N ALA A 16 -17.17 -6.94 -3.27
CA ALA A 16 -16.45 -7.94 -4.04
C ALA A 16 -16.95 -7.91 -5.48
N LEU A 17 -16.10 -7.40 -6.38
CA LEU A 17 -16.46 -7.05 -7.75
C LEU A 17 -16.47 -8.23 -8.73
N ASN A 18 -15.76 -9.33 -8.41
CA ASN A 18 -15.68 -10.46 -9.31
C ASN A 18 -17.07 -11.02 -9.62
N SER A 19 -17.41 -11.15 -10.90
CA SER A 19 -18.75 -11.52 -11.35
C SER A 19 -19.03 -13.03 -11.32
N SER A 20 -18.00 -13.88 -11.16
CA SER A 20 -18.15 -15.33 -11.24
C SER A 20 -17.37 -16.13 -10.19
N ALA A 21 -16.51 -15.48 -9.39
CA ALA A 21 -15.63 -16.18 -8.47
C ALA A 21 -16.44 -16.99 -7.44
N PRO A 22 -16.13 -18.28 -7.23
CA PRO A 22 -16.50 -18.93 -5.99
C PRO A 22 -15.78 -18.23 -4.84
N SER A 23 -16.49 -18.03 -3.72
CA SER A 23 -15.95 -17.33 -2.54
C SER A 23 -15.38 -15.94 -2.87
N ALA A 24 -16.10 -15.16 -3.68
CA ALA A 24 -15.77 -13.76 -3.99
C ALA A 24 -15.61 -12.93 -2.70
N ILE A 25 -16.43 -13.22 -1.68
CA ILE A 25 -16.04 -12.98 -0.30
C ILE A 25 -15.82 -14.33 0.37
N ASN A 26 -14.64 -14.50 0.99
CA ASN A 26 -14.27 -15.69 1.74
C ASN A 26 -13.96 -15.33 3.20
N LEU A 27 -14.78 -15.81 4.13
CA LEU A 27 -14.60 -15.61 5.57
C LEU A 27 -14.25 -16.94 6.23
N THR A 28 -13.08 -17.07 6.82
CA THR A 28 -12.63 -18.34 7.43
C THR A 28 -11.96 -18.15 8.79
N GLY A 29 -12.18 -19.09 9.71
CA GLY A 29 -11.58 -19.07 11.04
C GLY A 29 -12.50 -18.44 12.08
N ASN A 30 -11.94 -17.58 12.94
CA ASN A 30 -12.68 -16.81 13.93
C ASN A 30 -12.77 -15.36 13.46
N PHE A 31 -13.95 -14.92 12.99
CA PHE A 31 -14.08 -13.60 12.39
C PHE A 31 -15.24 -12.78 12.98
N TYR A 32 -15.02 -11.48 13.11
CA TYR A 32 -16.03 -10.50 13.44
C TYR A 32 -15.95 -9.35 12.42
N VAL A 33 -16.99 -9.21 11.60
CA VAL A 33 -17.12 -8.13 10.62
C VAL A 33 -18.25 -7.23 11.08
N ASN A 34 -17.95 -5.98 11.40
CA ASN A 34 -18.94 -4.97 11.78
C ASN A 34 -18.90 -3.81 10.77
N SER A 35 -19.81 -3.84 9.81
CA SER A 35 -19.96 -2.77 8.83
C SER A 35 -21.09 -1.83 9.24
N SER A 36 -20.82 -0.53 9.27
CA SER A 36 -21.83 0.54 9.46
C SER A 36 -22.72 0.75 8.23
N CYS A 37 -22.45 0.01 7.15
CA CYS A 37 -22.94 0.21 5.80
C CYS A 37 -23.20 -1.16 5.13
N GLY A 38 -23.57 -1.13 3.84
CA GLY A 38 -23.91 -2.34 3.09
C GLY A 38 -22.69 -3.16 2.66
N ILE A 39 -22.88 -4.46 2.49
CA ILE A 39 -21.95 -5.42 1.88
C ILE A 39 -22.54 -5.91 0.57
N VAL A 40 -21.77 -5.86 -0.51
CA VAL A 40 -22.18 -6.28 -1.86
C VAL A 40 -21.23 -7.32 -2.42
N VAL A 41 -21.78 -8.43 -2.90
CA VAL A 41 -21.06 -9.52 -3.57
C VAL A 41 -21.61 -9.69 -4.98
N CYS A 42 -20.83 -9.29 -5.99
CA CYS A 42 -21.28 -9.29 -7.39
C CYS A 42 -21.24 -10.66 -8.06
N SER A 43 -20.58 -11.65 -7.45
CA SER A 43 -20.45 -12.98 -8.04
C SER A 43 -21.78 -13.71 -8.13
N SER A 44 -22.09 -14.28 -9.31
CA SER A 44 -23.26 -15.12 -9.56
C SER A 44 -23.08 -16.57 -9.09
N SER A 45 -21.96 -16.92 -8.45
CA SER A 45 -21.67 -18.27 -7.99
C SER A 45 -22.64 -18.74 -6.89
N ALA A 46 -22.90 -20.05 -6.84
CA ALA A 46 -23.66 -20.67 -5.76
C ALA A 46 -22.95 -20.58 -4.38
N THR A 47 -21.66 -20.27 -4.37
CA THR A 47 -20.86 -20.05 -3.16
C THR A 47 -20.18 -18.67 -3.19
N ALA A 48 -20.82 -17.67 -3.79
CA ALA A 48 -20.27 -16.33 -3.98
C ALA A 48 -19.81 -15.67 -2.66
N LEU A 49 -20.61 -15.79 -1.60
CA LEU A 49 -20.21 -15.46 -0.23
C LEU A 49 -20.03 -16.76 0.55
N SER A 50 -18.80 -17.08 0.94
CA SER A 50 -18.49 -18.27 1.72
C SER A 50 -18.03 -17.88 3.12
N ALA A 51 -18.62 -18.48 4.14
CA ALA A 51 -18.25 -18.26 5.53
C ALA A 51 -18.14 -19.60 6.28
N THR A 52 -16.98 -19.89 6.87
CA THR A 52 -16.72 -21.16 7.57
C THR A 52 -15.96 -20.92 8.87
N GLY A 53 -16.41 -21.55 9.96
CA GLY A 53 -15.74 -21.48 11.27
C GLY A 53 -16.67 -20.95 12.35
N ASN A 54 -16.23 -19.94 13.10
CA ASN A 54 -17.00 -19.28 14.13
C ASN A 54 -16.94 -17.77 13.88
N GLY A 55 -18.07 -17.14 13.53
CA GLY A 55 -18.00 -15.72 13.24
C GLY A 55 -19.32 -15.03 13.07
N THR A 56 -19.26 -13.70 13.15
CA THR A 56 -20.43 -12.83 13.00
C THR A 56 -20.14 -11.79 11.92
N VAL A 57 -21.11 -11.58 11.04
CA VAL A 57 -21.14 -10.47 10.09
C VAL A 57 -22.35 -9.60 10.41
N LYS A 58 -22.09 -8.36 10.80
CA LYS A 58 -23.09 -7.32 11.01
C LYS A 58 -22.92 -6.25 9.93
N ALA A 59 -24.01 -5.90 9.26
CA ALA A 59 -24.05 -4.85 8.25
C ALA A 59 -25.44 -4.19 8.26
N THR A 60 -25.60 -3.06 7.56
CA THR A 60 -26.95 -2.51 7.33
C THR A 60 -27.75 -3.39 6.36
N ALA A 61 -27.06 -3.99 5.39
CA ALA A 61 -27.58 -5.00 4.48
C ALA A 61 -26.42 -5.82 3.90
N THR A 62 -26.68 -7.08 3.54
CA THR A 62 -25.74 -7.92 2.78
C THR A 62 -26.46 -8.41 1.52
N GLY A 63 -26.00 -8.00 0.35
CA GLY A 63 -26.54 -8.40 -0.96
C GLY A 63 -25.58 -9.29 -1.72
N VAL A 64 -26.07 -10.41 -2.25
CA VAL A 64 -25.27 -11.40 -3.00
C VAL A 64 -25.95 -11.70 -4.32
N ALA A 65 -25.27 -11.52 -5.45
CA ALA A 65 -25.87 -11.74 -6.78
C ALA A 65 -26.16 -13.23 -7.02
N GLY A 66 -25.23 -14.11 -6.63
CA GLY A 66 -25.41 -15.55 -6.59
C GLY A 66 -26.04 -16.00 -5.28
N ASN A 67 -25.36 -16.94 -4.61
CA ASN A 67 -25.80 -17.50 -3.33
C ASN A 67 -24.66 -17.47 -2.30
N TYR A 68 -24.99 -17.73 -1.04
CA TYR A 68 -24.02 -17.78 0.05
C TYR A 68 -24.02 -19.16 0.73
N SER A 69 -22.87 -19.51 1.31
CA SER A 69 -22.69 -20.72 2.10
C SER A 69 -22.15 -20.34 3.48
N ALA A 70 -22.74 -20.95 4.51
CA ALA A 70 -22.36 -20.76 5.91
C ALA A 70 -22.19 -22.12 6.58
N ALA A 71 -21.02 -22.39 7.15
CA ALA A 71 -20.72 -23.64 7.83
C ALA A 71 -20.06 -23.38 9.21
N GLY A 72 -20.47 -24.16 10.22
CA GLY A 72 -20.06 -23.95 11.62
C GLY A 72 -20.99 -22.98 12.36
N TYR A 73 -20.43 -22.14 13.22
CA TYR A 73 -21.14 -21.15 14.05
C TYR A 73 -21.08 -19.76 13.42
N VAL A 74 -21.64 -19.61 12.23
CA VAL A 74 -21.64 -18.34 11.49
C VAL A 74 -23.01 -17.66 11.60
N THR A 75 -23.01 -16.38 11.99
CA THR A 75 -24.21 -15.55 12.04
C THR A 75 -24.08 -14.35 11.10
N PHE A 76 -25.13 -14.08 10.33
CA PHE A 76 -25.28 -12.88 9.54
C PHE A 76 -26.45 -12.04 10.06
N THR A 77 -26.22 -10.76 10.30
CA THR A 77 -27.22 -9.83 10.83
C THR A 77 -27.22 -8.54 9.99
N PRO A 78 -28.24 -8.31 9.13
CA PRO A 78 -29.35 -9.22 8.79
C PRO A 78 -28.91 -10.39 7.88
N THR A 79 -29.81 -11.35 7.65
CA THR A 79 -29.59 -12.45 6.71
C THR A 79 -29.28 -11.92 5.30
N PRO A 80 -28.30 -12.48 4.57
CA PRO A 80 -27.97 -12.04 3.22
C PRO A 80 -29.14 -12.20 2.25
N LYS A 81 -29.39 -11.16 1.44
CA LYS A 81 -30.35 -11.19 0.33
C LYS A 81 -29.63 -11.68 -0.94
N THR A 82 -30.05 -12.82 -1.45
CA THR A 82 -29.50 -13.42 -2.67
C THR A 82 -30.24 -12.96 -3.93
N GLY A 83 -29.67 -13.23 -5.11
CA GLY A 83 -30.29 -12.90 -6.40
C GLY A 83 -30.39 -11.41 -6.69
N ILE A 84 -29.56 -10.57 -6.06
CA ILE A 84 -29.52 -9.14 -6.38
C ILE A 84 -28.92 -8.93 -7.78
N ALA A 85 -29.26 -7.81 -8.44
CA ALA A 85 -28.55 -7.42 -9.64
C ALA A 85 -27.08 -7.09 -9.29
N PRO A 86 -26.10 -7.47 -10.13
CA PRO A 86 -24.72 -7.03 -9.96
C PRO A 86 -24.63 -5.50 -9.88
N VAL A 87 -23.85 -5.00 -8.93
CA VAL A 87 -23.65 -3.56 -8.74
C VAL A 87 -22.37 -3.16 -9.48
N PRO A 88 -22.39 -2.07 -10.28
CA PRO A 88 -21.18 -1.54 -10.91
C PRO A 88 -20.13 -1.14 -9.88
N ASP A 89 -18.86 -1.16 -10.27
CA ASP A 89 -17.78 -0.63 -9.44
C ASP A 89 -18.01 0.87 -9.16
N PRO A 90 -18.20 1.27 -7.88
CA PRO A 90 -18.53 2.64 -7.50
C PRO A 90 -17.42 3.64 -7.82
N LEU A 91 -16.18 3.17 -7.97
CA LEU A 91 -15.02 3.99 -8.28
C LEU A 91 -14.58 3.85 -9.75
N ALA A 92 -15.34 3.20 -10.63
CA ALA A 92 -14.93 2.98 -12.02
C ALA A 92 -14.57 4.26 -12.80
N SER A 93 -15.22 5.38 -12.48
CA SER A 93 -15.00 6.68 -13.14
C SER A 93 -13.93 7.55 -12.49
N LEU A 94 -13.38 7.17 -11.33
CA LEU A 94 -12.35 7.95 -10.64
C LEU A 94 -11.08 7.99 -11.50
N ALA A 95 -10.60 9.17 -11.88
CA ALA A 95 -9.40 9.28 -12.71
C ALA A 95 -8.16 8.75 -11.95
N PRO A 96 -7.36 7.85 -12.56
CA PRO A 96 -6.11 7.42 -11.94
C PRO A 96 -5.09 8.57 -11.90
N PRO A 97 -4.18 8.60 -10.91
CA PRO A 97 -3.05 9.52 -10.91
C PRO A 97 -2.18 9.35 -12.16
N GLY A 98 -1.59 10.45 -12.63
CA GLY A 98 -0.57 10.37 -13.68
C GLY A 98 0.65 9.58 -13.21
N VAL A 99 1.19 8.71 -14.06
CA VAL A 99 2.39 7.92 -13.77
C VAL A 99 3.60 8.60 -14.40
N PRO A 100 4.52 9.20 -13.61
CA PRO A 100 5.74 9.74 -14.15
C PRO A 100 6.62 8.63 -14.73
N THR A 101 7.40 8.94 -15.75
CA THR A 101 8.40 8.01 -16.29
C THR A 101 9.69 8.10 -15.49
N CYS A 102 10.33 6.97 -15.23
CA CYS A 102 11.67 6.92 -14.68
C CYS A 102 12.69 6.66 -15.79
N SER A 103 13.68 7.54 -15.97
CA SER A 103 14.77 7.32 -16.95
C SER A 103 16.12 7.18 -16.24
N GLN A 104 16.88 6.15 -16.64
CA GLN A 104 18.26 5.95 -16.19
C GLN A 104 19.17 6.91 -16.96
N GLN A 105 19.86 7.81 -16.28
CA GLN A 105 20.81 8.72 -16.92
C GLN A 105 22.20 8.09 -17.09
N ALA A 106 22.94 8.63 -18.06
CA ALA A 106 24.30 8.20 -18.37
C ALA A 106 25.24 8.39 -17.18
N ILE A 107 26.24 7.53 -17.11
CA ILE A 107 27.31 7.60 -16.11
C ILE A 107 28.06 8.92 -16.28
N THR A 108 28.17 9.72 -15.21
CA THR A 108 28.96 10.95 -15.17
C THR A 108 30.25 10.79 -14.36
N ASN A 109 30.40 9.68 -13.63
CA ASN A 109 31.61 9.33 -12.90
C ASN A 109 31.91 7.82 -13.00
N SER A 110 33.11 7.46 -13.44
CA SER A 110 33.53 6.06 -13.65
C SER A 110 33.81 5.29 -12.35
N GLY A 111 34.00 5.99 -11.24
CA GLY A 111 34.32 5.45 -9.92
C GLY A 111 33.09 5.21 -9.04
N SER A 112 33.35 5.12 -7.73
CA SER A 112 32.35 5.17 -6.64
C SER A 112 32.49 6.46 -5.85
N TYR A 113 31.44 6.81 -5.10
CA TYR A 113 31.55 7.75 -3.98
C TYR A 113 31.42 6.95 -2.68
N SER A 114 32.48 6.91 -1.87
CA SER A 114 32.51 6.08 -0.66
C SER A 114 32.95 6.90 0.54
N VAL A 115 32.20 6.83 1.63
CA VAL A 115 32.53 7.47 2.91
C VAL A 115 32.66 6.40 3.99
N THR A 116 33.72 6.49 4.79
CA THR A 116 34.01 5.63 5.94
C THR A 116 34.62 6.45 7.07
N GLY A 117 34.87 5.82 8.23
CA GLY A 117 35.45 6.50 9.40
C GLY A 117 34.44 7.41 10.12
N ASN A 118 34.95 8.38 10.88
CA ASN A 118 34.14 9.31 11.67
C ASN A 118 34.09 10.68 10.98
N ASN A 119 32.90 11.14 10.61
CA ASN A 119 32.70 12.39 9.89
C ASN A 119 31.66 13.24 10.61
N GLN A 120 31.88 14.55 10.71
CA GLN A 120 30.84 15.48 11.17
C GLN A 120 29.78 15.64 10.08
N THR A 121 30.21 16.09 8.90
CA THR A 121 29.32 16.43 7.79
C THR A 121 29.81 15.81 6.49
N VAL A 122 28.88 15.20 5.75
CA VAL A 122 29.08 14.63 4.43
C VAL A 122 28.11 15.29 3.46
N SER A 123 28.62 15.90 2.41
CA SER A 123 27.81 16.41 1.30
C SER A 123 28.10 15.57 0.07
N VAL A 124 27.09 14.86 -0.41
CA VAL A 124 27.22 13.95 -1.55
C VAL A 124 27.01 14.75 -2.83
N PRO A 125 28.02 14.85 -3.72
CA PRO A 125 27.85 15.55 -4.98
C PRO A 125 26.92 14.78 -5.91
N ALA A 126 26.04 15.52 -6.59
CA ALA A 126 25.17 14.96 -7.61
C ALA A 126 25.98 14.41 -8.79
N ALA A 127 25.91 13.10 -8.98
CA ALA A 127 26.49 12.39 -10.12
C ALA A 127 25.92 10.97 -10.22
N VAL A 128 26.10 10.39 -11.41
CA VAL A 128 25.86 8.97 -11.68
C VAL A 128 27.22 8.26 -11.65
N TYR A 129 27.56 7.72 -10.48
CA TYR A 129 28.72 6.88 -10.20
C TYR A 129 28.47 5.45 -10.71
N LYS A 130 29.32 4.98 -11.62
CA LYS A 130 29.25 3.62 -12.19
C LYS A 130 29.23 2.54 -11.11
N GLN A 131 30.07 2.70 -10.09
CA GLN A 131 30.22 1.76 -8.98
C GLN A 131 29.31 2.07 -7.79
N GLY A 132 28.58 3.19 -7.85
CA GLY A 132 27.60 3.59 -6.86
C GLY A 132 28.09 4.46 -5.72
N ILE A 133 27.20 4.69 -4.77
CA ILE A 133 27.39 5.58 -3.63
C ILE A 133 27.24 4.75 -2.36
N SER A 134 28.24 4.75 -1.48
CA SER A 134 28.22 4.01 -0.22
C SER A 134 28.61 4.92 0.95
N ILE A 135 27.70 5.11 1.90
CA ILE A 135 27.96 5.89 3.13
C ILE A 135 27.97 4.95 4.32
N GLY A 136 29.19 4.62 4.77
CA GLY A 136 29.46 3.81 5.94
C GLY A 136 30.16 4.60 7.06
N GLY A 137 30.63 3.88 8.09
CA GLY A 137 31.26 4.50 9.26
C GLY A 137 30.27 5.25 10.15
N ASN A 138 30.73 6.29 10.83
CA ASN A 138 29.91 7.18 11.65
C ASN A 138 29.86 8.57 11.02
N SER A 139 28.67 9.11 10.76
CA SER A 139 28.51 10.48 10.28
C SER A 139 27.42 11.22 11.04
N ASN A 140 27.66 12.44 11.50
CA ASN A 140 26.59 13.19 12.19
C ASN A 140 25.52 13.69 11.21
N GLN A 141 25.94 14.17 10.04
CA GLN A 141 25.05 14.67 8.99
C GLN A 141 25.51 14.21 7.60
N VAL A 142 24.57 13.74 6.79
CA VAL A 142 24.77 13.39 5.38
C VAL A 142 23.70 14.10 4.55
N THR A 143 24.08 14.81 3.49
CA THR A 143 23.14 15.56 2.65
C THR A 143 23.34 15.24 1.17
N PHE A 144 22.24 14.95 0.47
CA PHE A 144 22.14 14.91 -0.98
C PHE A 144 21.42 16.19 -1.44
N SER A 145 22.09 17.08 -2.17
CA SER A 145 21.51 18.33 -2.67
C SER A 145 20.41 18.09 -3.73
N GLY A 146 19.41 18.98 -3.84
CA GLY A 146 18.26 18.79 -4.74
C GLY A 146 18.53 19.18 -6.19
N GLY A 147 17.57 18.87 -7.07
CA GLY A 147 17.52 19.37 -8.46
C GLY A 147 18.43 18.64 -9.45
N ALA A 148 18.97 17.47 -9.09
CA ALA A 148 19.91 16.72 -9.93
C ALA A 148 19.63 15.21 -9.92
N THR A 149 20.52 14.42 -10.53
CA THR A 149 20.46 12.96 -10.56
C THR A 149 21.56 12.35 -9.69
N TYR A 150 21.19 11.37 -8.87
CA TYR A 150 22.09 10.55 -8.07
C TYR A 150 21.97 9.07 -8.44
N GLY A 151 23.09 8.37 -8.49
CA GLY A 151 23.12 6.93 -8.74
C GLY A 151 24.54 6.45 -9.03
N ASN A 152 24.78 5.20 -9.42
CA ASN A 152 23.85 4.07 -9.44
C ASN A 152 23.94 3.29 -8.12
N ARG A 153 22.82 3.03 -7.43
CA ARG A 153 22.76 2.27 -6.17
C ARG A 153 23.39 3.03 -5.00
N ILE A 154 22.54 3.72 -4.24
CA ILE A 154 22.93 4.39 -3.00
C ILE A 154 22.75 3.43 -1.83
N THR A 155 23.80 3.21 -1.05
CA THR A 155 23.77 2.35 0.14
C THR A 155 24.17 3.14 1.38
N LEU A 156 23.32 3.12 2.40
CA LEU A 156 23.60 3.66 3.73
C LEU A 156 23.75 2.49 4.70
N ASN A 157 24.97 2.22 5.16
CA ASN A 157 25.29 1.08 6.04
C ASN A 157 26.06 1.48 7.31
N GLY A 158 26.25 2.78 7.54
CA GLY A 158 26.89 3.31 8.74
C GLY A 158 25.93 3.62 9.90
N ASN A 159 26.47 4.24 10.94
CA ASN A 159 25.72 4.92 12.00
C ASN A 159 25.65 6.41 11.66
N LEU A 160 24.50 6.84 11.14
CA LEU A 160 24.32 8.15 10.51
C LEU A 160 23.28 8.95 11.30
N GLY A 161 23.70 10.04 11.96
CA GLY A 161 22.82 10.85 12.81
C GLY A 161 21.61 11.38 12.05
N SER A 162 21.82 12.22 11.04
CA SER A 162 20.79 12.73 10.13
C SER A 162 21.21 12.54 8.68
N VAL A 163 20.34 11.92 7.87
CA VAL A 163 20.52 11.80 6.42
C VAL A 163 19.39 12.56 5.73
N THR A 164 19.73 13.56 4.93
CA THR A 164 18.76 14.38 4.20
C THR A 164 18.87 14.14 2.70
N PHE A 165 17.78 13.67 2.10
CA PHE A 165 17.62 13.58 0.65
C PHE A 165 16.71 14.71 0.18
N ASN A 166 17.18 15.57 -0.72
CA ASN A 166 16.35 16.59 -1.35
C ASN A 166 15.70 16.08 -2.66
N PRO A 167 14.62 16.72 -3.15
CA PRO A 167 13.93 16.30 -4.37
C PRO A 167 14.90 16.16 -5.55
N ALA A 168 14.94 14.96 -6.13
CA ALA A 168 15.90 14.57 -7.16
C ALA A 168 15.49 13.24 -7.83
N ASN A 169 16.22 12.86 -8.88
CA ASN A 169 16.16 11.53 -9.47
C ASN A 169 17.20 10.62 -8.79
N TYR A 170 16.77 9.49 -8.27
CA TYR A 170 17.62 8.49 -7.60
C TYR A 170 17.56 7.17 -8.35
N GLN A 171 18.67 6.70 -8.91
CA GLN A 171 18.66 5.61 -9.87
C GLN A 171 19.57 4.43 -9.50
N ASN A 172 19.24 3.24 -10.00
CA ASN A 172 19.97 2.00 -9.76
C ASN A 172 20.87 1.55 -10.92
N GLY A 173 20.83 2.20 -12.09
CA GLY A 173 21.58 1.79 -13.27
C GLY A 173 21.08 0.50 -13.93
N GLY A 174 19.83 0.11 -13.67
CA GLY A 174 19.17 -1.05 -14.28
C GLY A 174 19.13 -2.31 -13.41
N SER A 175 19.79 -2.35 -12.25
CA SER A 175 19.73 -3.51 -11.33
C SER A 175 19.97 -3.13 -9.87
N GLY A 176 19.35 -3.88 -8.96
CA GLY A 176 19.42 -3.65 -7.52
C GLY A 176 18.57 -2.45 -7.06
N ASN A 177 18.79 -2.01 -5.83
CA ASN A 177 18.04 -0.90 -5.24
C ASN A 177 18.52 0.45 -5.76
N ALA A 178 17.61 1.40 -5.95
CA ALA A 178 18.00 2.80 -6.13
C ALA A 178 18.60 3.35 -4.83
N ILE A 179 17.95 3.03 -3.70
CA ILE A 179 18.40 3.35 -2.34
C ILE A 179 18.23 2.13 -1.45
N ALA A 180 19.27 1.78 -0.70
CA ALA A 180 19.26 0.80 0.37
C ALA A 180 19.71 1.45 1.69
N ILE A 181 18.81 1.48 2.68
CA ILE A 181 19.05 2.02 4.02
C ILE A 181 19.11 0.83 4.99
N ALA A 182 20.34 0.44 5.36
CA ALA A 182 20.61 -0.80 6.10
C ALA A 182 21.46 -0.62 7.37
N GLY A 183 21.98 0.58 7.62
CA GLY A 183 22.71 0.94 8.83
C GLY A 183 21.80 1.32 10.00
N ASN A 184 22.23 2.30 10.79
CA ASN A 184 21.41 2.99 11.77
C ASN A 184 21.34 4.47 11.38
N ALA A 185 20.21 4.91 10.83
CA ALA A 185 20.04 6.24 10.30
C ALA A 185 18.66 6.83 10.62
N THR A 186 18.64 8.14 10.90
CA THR A 186 17.43 8.95 10.79
C THR A 186 17.45 9.65 9.43
N THR A 187 16.63 9.16 8.50
CA THR A 187 16.60 9.62 7.12
C THR A 187 15.35 10.44 6.84
N THR A 188 15.51 11.61 6.24
CA THR A 188 14.41 12.46 5.81
C THR A 188 14.52 12.76 4.33
N PHE A 189 13.48 12.41 3.58
CA PHE A 189 13.23 12.94 2.25
C PHE A 189 12.43 14.23 2.45
N THR A 190 12.99 15.38 2.10
CA THR A 190 12.32 16.68 2.26
C THR A 190 11.12 16.81 1.32
N SER A 191 10.30 17.84 1.46
CA SER A 191 9.12 18.01 0.60
C SER A 191 9.51 18.33 -0.84
N GLY A 192 8.89 17.66 -1.81
CA GLY A 192 9.01 17.96 -3.23
C GLY A 192 8.85 16.70 -4.08
N THR A 193 9.23 16.78 -5.35
CA THR A 193 9.03 15.69 -6.32
C THR A 193 10.22 14.75 -6.36
N TYR A 194 9.99 13.48 -6.03
CA TYR A 194 11.00 12.42 -6.13
C TYR A 194 10.71 11.47 -7.29
N SER A 195 11.78 10.93 -7.86
CA SER A 195 11.72 9.80 -8.77
C SER A 195 12.79 8.77 -8.41
N PHE A 196 12.37 7.59 -7.96
CA PHE A 196 13.23 6.46 -7.66
C PHE A 196 13.18 5.46 -8.82
N CYS A 197 14.27 5.34 -9.58
CA CYS A 197 14.43 4.39 -10.69
C CYS A 197 15.09 3.12 -10.18
N GLY A 198 14.32 2.34 -9.43
CA GLY A 198 14.72 1.13 -8.73
C GLY A 198 14.06 1.06 -7.35
N PRO A 199 14.01 -0.14 -6.73
CA PRO A 199 13.41 -0.30 -5.41
C PRO A 199 14.07 0.58 -4.35
N VAL A 200 13.27 1.04 -3.39
CA VAL A 200 13.74 1.67 -2.14
C VAL A 200 13.64 0.63 -1.04
N ALA A 201 14.79 0.24 -0.47
CA ALA A 201 14.87 -0.76 0.59
C ALA A 201 15.25 -0.11 1.92
N ILE A 202 14.46 -0.38 2.96
CA ILE A 202 14.65 0.11 4.33
C ILE A 202 14.65 -1.12 5.24
N THR A 203 15.77 -1.36 5.93
CA THR A 203 15.95 -2.57 6.75
C THR A 203 16.44 -2.23 8.15
N GLY A 204 16.42 -3.18 9.09
CA GLY A 204 17.00 -2.98 10.42
C GLY A 204 16.15 -2.03 11.27
N ASN A 205 16.79 -1.11 12.02
CA ASN A 205 16.13 -0.24 12.99
C ASN A 205 16.06 1.23 12.52
N ASN A 206 16.07 1.45 11.21
CA ASN A 206 16.12 2.80 10.65
C ASN A 206 14.81 3.57 10.87
N SER A 207 14.94 4.89 11.08
CA SER A 207 13.82 5.83 11.10
C SER A 207 13.83 6.62 9.79
N VAL A 208 12.76 6.54 9.00
CA VAL A 208 12.72 7.15 7.66
C VAL A 208 11.44 7.95 7.46
N THR A 209 11.54 9.20 7.03
CA THR A 209 10.39 9.98 6.53
C THR A 209 10.45 10.05 5.01
N LEU A 210 9.55 9.37 4.32
CA LEU A 210 9.43 9.34 2.86
C LEU A 210 8.54 10.48 2.36
N SER A 211 8.82 10.97 1.16
CA SER A 211 8.02 12.01 0.47
C SER A 211 7.29 11.47 -0.76
N PRO A 212 6.15 12.05 -1.14
CA PRO A 212 5.43 11.69 -2.36
C PRO A 212 6.32 11.73 -3.61
N GLY A 213 6.00 10.88 -4.59
CA GLY A 213 6.77 10.77 -5.82
C GLY A 213 6.59 9.43 -6.51
N LEU A 214 7.43 9.18 -7.51
CA LEU A 214 7.50 7.91 -8.24
C LEU A 214 8.46 6.94 -7.53
N TYR A 215 7.97 5.75 -7.21
CA TYR A 215 8.73 4.62 -6.68
C TYR A 215 8.70 3.47 -7.70
N ASN A 216 9.52 3.58 -8.75
CA ASN A 216 9.58 2.59 -9.81
C ASN A 216 10.43 1.39 -9.38
N GLY A 217 9.79 0.27 -9.06
CA GLY A 217 10.41 -0.90 -8.43
C GLY A 217 10.01 -1.09 -6.96
N GLY A 218 9.18 -0.21 -6.42
CA GLY A 218 8.50 -0.43 -5.14
C GLY A 218 9.29 -0.01 -3.91
N ILE A 219 8.66 -0.23 -2.75
CA ILE A 219 9.18 0.08 -1.42
C ILE A 219 9.23 -1.20 -0.61
N ASN A 220 10.39 -1.55 -0.07
CA ASN A 220 10.61 -2.73 0.75
C ASN A 220 11.05 -2.34 2.15
N ILE A 221 10.25 -2.65 3.16
CA ILE A 221 10.46 -2.32 4.57
C ILE A 221 10.52 -3.62 5.39
N THR A 222 11.59 -3.81 6.16
CA THR A 222 11.78 -5.00 7.02
C THR A 222 12.59 -4.69 8.28
N GLY A 223 12.68 -5.66 9.20
CA GLY A 223 13.32 -5.49 10.51
C GLY A 223 12.37 -4.85 11.52
N ASN A 224 12.81 -3.76 12.16
CA ASN A 224 12.05 -2.96 13.11
C ASN A 224 12.05 -1.49 12.69
N ALA A 225 12.02 -1.23 11.37
CA ALA A 225 12.10 0.11 10.82
C ALA A 225 10.85 0.92 11.18
N THR A 226 11.02 2.22 11.43
CA THR A 226 9.92 3.16 11.60
C THR A 226 9.87 4.06 10.37
N VAL A 227 8.77 4.03 9.62
CA VAL A 227 8.62 4.78 8.37
C VAL A 227 7.41 5.70 8.45
N SER A 228 7.65 7.00 8.32
CA SER A 228 6.61 8.02 8.18
C SER A 228 6.47 8.42 6.72
N PHE A 229 5.24 8.71 6.28
CA PHE A 229 4.91 9.20 4.95
C PHE A 229 4.37 10.62 5.06
N ASN A 230 5.05 11.58 4.43
CA ASN A 230 4.51 12.93 4.23
C ASN A 230 3.22 12.85 3.39
N SER A 231 2.30 13.80 3.58
CA SER A 231 1.04 13.81 2.84
C SER A 231 1.26 13.92 1.33
N GLY A 232 0.45 13.19 0.56
CA GLY A 232 0.46 13.21 -0.90
C GLY A 232 0.38 11.82 -1.55
N THR A 233 0.61 11.78 -2.85
CA THR A 233 0.45 10.56 -3.67
C THR A 233 1.79 9.87 -3.90
N TYR A 234 1.86 8.60 -3.51
CA TYR A 234 2.97 7.69 -3.74
C TYR A 234 2.62 6.81 -4.93
N VAL A 235 3.27 7.05 -6.08
CA VAL A 235 3.09 6.23 -7.28
C VAL A 235 4.04 5.05 -7.20
N ILE A 236 3.51 3.89 -6.83
CA ILE A 236 4.23 2.63 -6.71
C ILE A 236 4.15 1.92 -8.06
N ALA A 237 5.11 2.23 -8.94
CA ALA A 237 5.19 1.65 -10.28
C ALA A 237 6.00 0.35 -10.22
N GLY A 238 5.31 -0.75 -10.00
CA GLY A 238 5.89 -2.08 -9.89
C GLY A 238 6.66 -2.36 -8.60
N GLY A 239 7.00 -3.63 -8.38
CA GLY A 239 7.65 -4.12 -7.13
C GLY A 239 6.77 -4.06 -5.88
N GLY A 240 5.76 -3.19 -5.83
CA GLY A 240 4.75 -3.12 -4.78
C GLY A 240 5.21 -2.37 -3.53
N LEU A 241 4.38 -2.47 -2.48
CA LEU A 241 4.71 -2.00 -1.13
C LEU A 241 4.82 -3.23 -0.23
N SER A 242 6.03 -3.62 0.12
CA SER A 242 6.29 -4.76 1.00
C SER A 242 6.73 -4.29 2.38
N VAL A 243 6.03 -4.72 3.41
CA VAL A 243 6.27 -4.40 4.82
C VAL A 243 6.26 -5.70 5.62
N THR A 244 7.37 -6.00 6.28
CA THR A 244 7.55 -7.23 7.05
C THR A 244 8.25 -6.95 8.39
N GLY A 245 8.43 -7.98 9.21
CA GLY A 245 9.09 -7.85 10.52
C GLY A 245 8.18 -7.18 11.55
N ASN A 246 8.76 -6.35 12.42
CA ASN A 246 8.05 -5.55 13.43
C ASN A 246 8.05 -4.05 13.06
N SER A 247 7.98 -3.76 11.75
CA SER A 247 8.09 -2.40 11.24
C SER A 247 6.85 -1.56 11.61
N THR A 248 7.03 -0.25 11.81
CA THR A 248 5.93 0.69 12.10
C THR A 248 5.79 1.69 10.97
N LEU A 249 4.58 1.85 10.44
CA LEU A 249 4.25 2.80 9.39
C LEU A 249 3.26 3.85 9.90
N SER A 250 3.49 5.11 9.55
CA SER A 250 2.56 6.21 9.84
C SER A 250 2.46 7.20 8.69
N GLY A 251 1.31 7.85 8.53
CA GLY A 251 1.12 8.85 7.48
C GLY A 251 -0.30 9.39 7.47
N GLN A 252 -0.45 10.69 7.26
CA GLN A 252 -1.76 11.34 7.16
C GLN A 252 -1.89 12.01 5.80
N GLY A 253 -3.06 11.87 5.19
CA GLY A 253 -3.33 12.43 3.87
C GLY A 253 -2.51 11.78 2.76
N VAL A 254 -2.38 10.45 2.79
CA VAL A 254 -1.56 9.68 1.84
C VAL A 254 -2.42 8.82 0.93
N THR A 255 -2.03 8.75 -0.34
CA THR A 255 -2.58 7.78 -1.30
C THR A 255 -1.45 6.98 -1.92
N PHE A 256 -1.57 5.65 -1.89
CA PHE A 256 -0.68 4.73 -2.59
C PHE A 256 -1.35 4.25 -3.88
N TYR A 257 -0.84 4.72 -5.02
CA TYR A 257 -1.31 4.28 -6.34
C TYR A 257 -0.41 3.15 -6.86
N LEU A 258 -0.98 1.96 -7.02
CA LEU A 258 -0.27 0.73 -7.39
C LEU A 258 -0.48 0.48 -8.88
N THR A 259 0.59 0.58 -9.67
CA THR A 259 0.55 0.36 -11.12
C THR A 259 1.72 -0.52 -11.56
N ALA A 260 1.72 -0.95 -12.83
CA ALA A 260 2.85 -1.65 -13.41
C ALA A 260 4.00 -0.66 -13.67
N GLY A 261 5.23 -1.08 -13.36
CA GLY A 261 6.44 -0.33 -13.70
C GLY A 261 7.44 -1.22 -14.45
N SER A 262 8.72 -0.84 -14.44
CA SER A 262 9.76 -1.63 -15.11
C SER A 262 9.94 -3.03 -14.51
N SER A 263 9.53 -3.23 -13.27
CA SER A 263 9.58 -4.52 -12.56
C SER A 263 8.30 -5.35 -12.67
N GLY A 264 7.34 -4.94 -13.52
CA GLY A 264 5.99 -5.50 -13.52
C GLY A 264 5.19 -5.10 -12.27
N TYR A 265 3.89 -5.38 -12.24
CA TYR A 265 3.03 -5.09 -11.09
C TYR A 265 3.51 -5.81 -9.82
N GLY A 266 3.44 -5.12 -8.68
CA GLY A 266 3.63 -5.71 -7.35
C GLY A 266 2.50 -5.29 -6.41
N PRO A 267 2.01 -6.19 -5.55
CA PRO A 267 0.90 -5.90 -4.64
C PRO A 267 1.34 -5.13 -3.38
N VAL A 268 0.37 -4.78 -2.53
CA VAL A 268 0.65 -4.39 -1.14
C VAL A 268 0.76 -5.65 -0.31
N ASN A 269 1.88 -5.84 0.39
CA ASN A 269 2.15 -6.96 1.27
C ASN A 269 2.58 -6.45 2.64
N ILE A 270 1.61 -6.27 3.53
CA ILE A 270 1.87 -5.95 4.94
C ILE A 270 1.71 -7.24 5.73
N THR A 271 2.81 -7.76 6.26
CA THR A 271 2.87 -9.05 6.96
C THR A 271 3.80 -8.99 8.18
N GLY A 272 3.91 -10.09 8.93
CA GLY A 272 4.66 -10.12 10.19
C GLY A 272 3.87 -9.44 11.32
N ASN A 273 4.57 -8.75 12.22
CA ASN A 273 3.99 -7.97 13.31
C ASN A 273 4.00 -6.46 13.01
N ALA A 274 3.91 -6.09 11.74
CA ALA A 274 3.92 -4.69 11.34
C ALA A 274 2.74 -3.93 11.98
N THR A 275 2.98 -2.68 12.39
CA THR A 275 1.94 -1.77 12.88
C THR A 275 1.78 -0.64 11.88
N VAL A 276 0.55 -0.40 11.40
CA VAL A 276 0.30 0.55 10.31
C VAL A 276 -0.80 1.52 10.70
N ASN A 277 -0.51 2.82 10.65
CA ASN A 277 -1.47 3.88 10.97
C ASN A 277 -1.47 4.91 9.82
N LEU A 278 -2.35 4.69 8.83
CA LEU A 278 -2.39 5.51 7.61
C LEU A 278 -3.79 6.08 7.42
N SER A 279 -3.87 7.35 7.03
CA SER A 279 -5.12 7.98 6.61
C SER A 279 -5.04 8.58 5.21
N ALA A 280 -6.11 8.42 4.44
CA ALA A 280 -6.29 9.00 3.12
C ALA A 280 -6.39 10.54 3.18
N PRO A 281 -6.20 11.24 2.04
CA PRO A 281 -6.46 12.68 1.95
C PRO A 281 -7.90 13.03 2.32
N SER A 282 -8.10 14.13 3.05
CA SER A 282 -9.42 14.68 3.40
C SER A 282 -9.97 15.69 2.38
N SER A 283 -9.26 15.91 1.27
CA SER A 283 -9.68 16.76 0.17
C SER A 283 -8.87 16.47 -1.10
N GLY A 284 -9.33 17.01 -2.23
CA GLY A 284 -8.65 16.91 -3.52
C GLY A 284 -9.11 15.71 -4.35
N PRO A 285 -8.47 15.46 -5.51
CA PRO A 285 -8.96 14.48 -6.48
C PRO A 285 -8.98 13.03 -5.99
N LEU A 286 -8.21 12.70 -4.95
CA LEU A 286 -8.09 11.37 -4.34
C LEU A 286 -8.58 11.38 -2.89
N GLU A 287 -9.45 12.32 -2.53
CA GLU A 287 -10.10 12.38 -1.21
C GLU A 287 -10.67 11.01 -0.83
N GLY A 288 -10.36 10.55 0.38
CA GLY A 288 -10.82 9.28 0.91
C GLY A 288 -10.18 8.03 0.28
N ILE A 289 -9.20 8.15 -0.63
CA ILE A 289 -8.52 7.01 -1.26
C ILE A 289 -7.16 6.76 -0.61
N LEU A 290 -7.04 5.64 0.11
CA LEU A 290 -5.79 5.24 0.77
C LEU A 290 -4.94 4.37 -0.17
N PHE A 291 -5.54 3.33 -0.75
CA PHE A 291 -4.90 2.49 -1.77
C PHE A 291 -5.74 2.50 -3.04
N PHE A 292 -5.08 2.69 -4.17
CA PHE A 292 -5.70 2.69 -5.49
C PHE A 292 -4.88 1.78 -6.41
N GLN A 293 -5.40 0.61 -6.73
CA GLN A 293 -4.87 -0.22 -7.81
C GLN A 293 -5.28 0.33 -9.18
N ASP A 294 -4.30 0.46 -10.06
CA ASP A 294 -4.52 0.73 -11.48
C ASP A 294 -5.45 -0.32 -12.10
N ARG A 295 -6.53 0.14 -12.74
CA ARG A 295 -7.54 -0.73 -13.34
C ARG A 295 -7.02 -1.49 -14.56
N SER A 296 -5.88 -1.09 -15.13
CA SER A 296 -5.25 -1.84 -16.21
C SER A 296 -4.44 -3.05 -15.73
N ILE A 297 -4.30 -3.27 -14.41
CA ILE A 297 -3.64 -4.47 -13.89
C ILE A 297 -4.46 -5.70 -14.31
N PRO A 298 -3.86 -6.71 -14.97
CA PRO A 298 -4.60 -7.87 -15.45
C PRO A 298 -5.28 -8.64 -14.31
N ASN A 299 -6.52 -9.10 -14.55
CA ASN A 299 -7.21 -9.99 -13.63
C ASN A 299 -6.36 -11.24 -13.34
N GLY A 300 -6.36 -11.70 -12.09
CA GLY A 300 -5.54 -12.82 -11.65
C GLY A 300 -4.09 -12.45 -11.33
N SER A 301 -3.71 -11.17 -11.43
CA SER A 301 -2.46 -10.68 -10.84
C SER A 301 -2.43 -10.88 -9.32
N ALA A 302 -1.23 -10.83 -8.73
CA ALA A 302 -1.02 -11.11 -7.32
C ALA A 302 -1.95 -10.29 -6.41
N ALA A 303 -2.61 -10.96 -5.46
CA ALA A 303 -3.48 -10.32 -4.48
C ALA A 303 -2.67 -9.47 -3.49
N SER A 304 -3.28 -8.39 -3.00
CA SER A 304 -2.73 -7.63 -1.88
C SER A 304 -3.06 -8.31 -0.55
N THR A 305 -2.10 -8.33 0.37
CA THR A 305 -2.28 -8.83 1.73
C THR A 305 -2.05 -7.71 2.72
N VAL A 306 -3.04 -7.48 3.59
CA VAL A 306 -2.97 -6.50 4.66
C VAL A 306 -3.18 -7.23 5.98
N VAL A 307 -2.12 -7.27 6.79
CA VAL A 307 -2.20 -7.71 8.20
C VAL A 307 -2.46 -6.49 9.08
N GLY A 308 -3.58 -6.54 9.82
CA GLY A 308 -3.85 -5.63 10.92
C GLY A 308 -3.47 -6.26 12.26
N ASN A 309 -3.01 -5.42 13.19
CA ASN A 309 -3.06 -5.70 14.63
C ASN A 309 -3.92 -4.65 15.35
N SER A 310 -4.20 -4.85 16.65
CA SER A 310 -5.05 -3.95 17.44
C SER A 310 -4.56 -2.49 17.49
N SER A 311 -3.31 -2.24 17.15
CA SER A 311 -2.67 -0.92 17.09
C SER A 311 -2.56 -0.36 15.67
N SER A 312 -3.14 -1.03 14.67
CA SER A 312 -3.11 -0.62 13.27
C SER A 312 -4.44 -0.02 12.82
N SER A 313 -4.42 1.10 12.12
CA SER A 313 -5.58 1.73 11.48
C SER A 313 -5.34 2.00 9.99
N PHE A 314 -6.37 1.74 9.19
CA PHE A 314 -6.43 2.02 7.77
C PHE A 314 -7.63 2.92 7.49
N ASP A 315 -7.43 4.22 7.55
CA ASP A 315 -8.50 5.21 7.40
C ASP A 315 -8.58 5.66 5.93
N GLY A 316 -9.64 5.25 5.23
CA GLY A 316 -9.87 5.49 3.81
C GLY A 316 -10.20 4.24 3.00
N THR A 317 -10.23 4.41 1.68
CA THR A 317 -10.66 3.37 0.74
C THR A 317 -9.49 2.49 0.30
N LEU A 318 -9.69 1.18 0.39
CA LEU A 318 -8.84 0.12 -0.14
C LEU A 318 -9.42 -0.35 -1.49
N TYR A 319 -8.92 0.18 -2.60
CA TYR A 319 -9.44 -0.11 -3.94
C TYR A 319 -8.51 -1.01 -4.77
N PHE A 320 -8.92 -2.25 -4.98
CA PHE A 320 -8.21 -3.32 -5.70
C PHE A 320 -9.09 -3.94 -6.79
N SER A 321 -9.43 -3.14 -7.82
CA SER A 321 -10.49 -3.48 -8.79
C SER A 321 -10.32 -4.81 -9.55
N THR A 322 -9.09 -5.30 -9.74
CA THR A 322 -8.80 -6.49 -10.57
C THR A 322 -8.02 -7.58 -9.83
N THR A 323 -7.66 -7.36 -8.56
CA THR A 323 -6.97 -8.35 -7.74
C THR A 323 -7.65 -8.58 -6.41
N GLY A 324 -7.42 -9.75 -5.81
CA GLY A 324 -7.90 -10.03 -4.47
C GLY A 324 -7.27 -9.16 -3.38
N LEU A 325 -7.99 -9.02 -2.27
CA LEU A 325 -7.50 -8.50 -1.01
C LEU A 325 -7.62 -9.59 0.06
N ASN A 326 -6.48 -9.98 0.63
CA ASN A 326 -6.40 -10.82 1.83
C ASN A 326 -6.25 -9.92 3.05
N TYR A 327 -7.29 -9.84 3.87
CA TYR A 327 -7.28 -9.14 5.14
C TYR A 327 -7.08 -10.15 6.28
N VAL A 328 -6.07 -9.94 7.11
CA VAL A 328 -5.70 -10.87 8.18
C VAL A 328 -5.51 -10.10 9.48
N GLY A 329 -6.05 -10.61 10.58
CA GLY A 329 -5.87 -10.03 11.91
C GLY A 329 -6.91 -8.97 12.25
N ASN A 330 -6.63 -8.23 13.32
CA ASN A 330 -7.55 -7.25 13.88
C ASN A 330 -7.05 -5.85 13.52
N SER A 331 -7.91 -4.88 13.25
CA SER A 331 -7.48 -3.47 13.20
C SER A 331 -8.16 -2.68 14.31
N SER A 332 -7.52 -1.59 14.72
CA SER A 332 -8.15 -0.56 15.55
C SER A 332 -9.47 -0.11 14.92
N ILE A 333 -10.44 0.20 15.77
CA ILE A 333 -11.83 0.54 15.41
C ILE A 333 -11.93 2.01 14.93
N ASP A 334 -10.84 2.78 15.03
CA ASP A 334 -10.80 4.19 14.68
C ASP A 334 -10.43 4.40 13.20
N GLY A 335 -11.41 4.88 12.40
CA GLY A 335 -11.23 5.26 11.00
C GLY A 335 -12.36 4.80 10.06
N TYR A 336 -12.54 5.51 8.95
CA TYR A 336 -13.54 5.22 7.93
C TYR A 336 -12.92 4.32 6.84
N THR A 337 -13.02 3.00 6.97
CA THR A 337 -12.53 2.08 5.93
C THR A 337 -13.63 1.73 4.93
N ILE A 338 -13.36 1.87 3.63
CA ILE A 338 -14.13 1.24 2.54
C ILE A 338 -13.24 0.19 1.87
N ILE A 339 -13.79 -0.97 1.52
CA ILE A 339 -13.10 -2.02 0.76
C ILE A 339 -13.83 -2.24 -0.56
N ILE A 340 -13.11 -2.11 -1.66
CA ILE A 340 -13.60 -2.45 -3.00
C ILE A 340 -12.52 -3.28 -3.67
N ALA A 341 -12.73 -4.58 -3.84
CA ALA A 341 -11.73 -5.48 -4.44
C ALA A 341 -12.37 -6.46 -5.43
N ASP A 342 -11.58 -7.08 -6.30
CA ASP A 342 -12.06 -8.19 -7.14
C ASP A 342 -12.61 -9.32 -6.25
N THR A 343 -11.80 -9.77 -5.30
CA THR A 343 -12.21 -10.71 -4.25
C THR A 343 -11.71 -10.25 -2.89
N VAL A 344 -12.40 -10.63 -1.82
CA VAL A 344 -12.03 -10.30 -0.44
C VAL A 344 -11.95 -11.58 0.38
N ALA A 345 -10.79 -11.86 0.97
CA ALA A 345 -10.63 -12.95 1.92
C ALA A 345 -10.32 -12.37 3.31
N ILE A 346 -11.13 -12.71 4.30
CA ILE A 346 -10.90 -12.40 5.71
C ILE A 346 -10.65 -13.72 6.43
N THR A 347 -9.42 -13.95 6.88
CA THR A 347 -8.98 -15.26 7.38
C THR A 347 -8.32 -15.18 8.75
N GLY A 348 -8.28 -16.30 9.47
CA GLY A 348 -7.60 -16.41 10.76
C GLY A 348 -8.47 -15.89 11.93
N ASN A 349 -7.84 -15.20 12.88
CA ASN A 349 -8.53 -14.51 13.97
C ASN A 349 -8.62 -13.02 13.62
N SER A 350 -9.78 -12.58 13.13
CA SER A 350 -9.91 -11.26 12.51
C SER A 350 -11.13 -10.51 13.01
N SER A 351 -10.94 -9.29 13.48
CA SER A 351 -11.99 -8.36 13.88
C SER A 351 -11.81 -7.07 13.09
N ILE A 352 -12.78 -6.75 12.26
CA ILE A 352 -12.76 -5.58 11.38
C ILE A 352 -14.04 -4.77 11.55
N THR A 353 -13.87 -3.45 11.66
CA THR A 353 -14.96 -2.48 11.55
C THR A 353 -14.81 -1.71 10.25
N ILE A 354 -15.91 -1.50 9.53
CA ILE A 354 -15.92 -0.91 8.18
C ILE A 354 -16.94 0.24 8.15
N GLY A 355 -16.53 1.39 7.60
CA GLY A 355 -17.36 2.58 7.39
C GLY A 355 -17.65 3.42 8.64
N ASN A 356 -16.81 3.35 9.67
CA ASN A 356 -17.02 4.07 10.93
C ASN A 356 -16.94 5.59 10.77
#